data_AF-A0AAD5JF00-F1
#
_entry.id   AF-A0AAD5JF00-F1
#
_cell.length_a   1.000
_cell.length_b   1.000
_cell.length_c   1.000
_cell.angle_alpha   90.00
_cell.angle_beta   90.00
_cell.angle_gamma   90.00
#
_symmetry.space_group_name_H-M   'P 1'
#
loop_
_entity.id
_entity.type
_entity.pdbx_description
1 polymer ?
#
loop_
_entity_poly.entity_id
_entity_poly.type
_entity_poly.pdbx_seq_one_letter_code
_entity_poly.pdbx_strand_id
1 'polypeptide(L)'
;MNNYVLPSWPNQSIKSALKENLNNSTNGICDQFKVNKLVESSNSLKERHCRENYLVGDNPKQGGTRNRVHALVQAFEKDTKTDEEQQKNQERCKKLEEKFAKAPVSPPLLSVEFPSLFSSPTMRNGDVWAFEDGGEIRGDVNGSGVVLGVDGGATSTVCVCMPLLALLSAHKLPDPLPVLARAVSGCSNHNSVGESAARNTLEQVMAEALSKSGSNRSAVRAVCLGVSGVNSSTDQERILKWIRDIFPSHVKLYVHNDAVAALASGTMGKLLGCVLIAGTGCIAYGFAEDGREARAAGAGPVLGDWGSGYGIAAQALTAVIKAHDGRGIQTMLTNSILKALGLSSPDELIGWTYADPSWARIAALVPEVVSCAEAGDKIANEILVNAVQELALCVKAVVQRLCLCGEDGNSSFPVVMVGGVLEANKSWDIGTEVIKYIQTSYPAVHPIKPQVEPAVGAALLARNYLMKESEEKCHR
;
A
#
# COMPACT_ATOMS: atom_id res chain seq x y z
N MET A 1 -29.97 -43.23 -29.50
CA MET A 1 -29.98 -43.71 -28.10
C MET A 1 -28.71 -43.20 -27.44
N ASN A 2 -28.64 -42.30 -26.47
CA ASN A 2 -29.58 -41.59 -25.60
C ASN A 2 -28.96 -40.21 -25.32
N ASN A 3 -29.65 -39.11 -25.64
CA ASN A 3 -30.38 -38.22 -24.74
C ASN A 3 -29.53 -37.54 -23.65
N TYR A 4 -29.18 -36.27 -23.87
CA TYR A 4 -29.11 -35.27 -22.80
C TYR A 4 -29.98 -34.07 -23.19
N VAL A 5 -31.02 -33.89 -22.39
CA VAL A 5 -32.08 -32.89 -22.49
C VAL A 5 -31.70 -31.70 -21.60
N LEU A 6 -31.68 -30.50 -22.17
CA LEU A 6 -31.62 -29.25 -21.41
C LEU A 6 -33.03 -28.93 -20.87
N PRO A 7 -33.20 -28.56 -19.58
CA PRO A 7 -34.51 -28.24 -19.06
C PRO A 7 -35.01 -26.87 -19.57
N SER A 8 -36.02 -26.91 -20.43
CA SER A 8 -36.88 -25.79 -20.78
C SER A 8 -37.86 -25.48 -19.64
N TRP A 9 -37.87 -24.25 -19.14
CA TRP A 9 -38.87 -23.80 -18.16
C TRP A 9 -40.16 -23.32 -18.86
N PRO A 10 -41.35 -23.75 -18.43
CA PRO A 10 -42.61 -23.33 -19.02
C PRO A 10 -43.00 -21.91 -18.60
N ASN A 11 -43.20 -21.09 -19.61
CA ASN A 11 -43.50 -19.67 -19.55
C ASN A 11 -45.02 -19.47 -19.38
N GLN A 12 -45.62 -19.77 -18.20
CA GLN A 12 -47.05 -19.49 -18.00
C GLN A 12 -47.62 -19.37 -16.57
N SER A 13 -46.82 -19.22 -15.51
CA SER A 13 -47.36 -19.00 -14.14
C SER A 13 -46.89 -17.72 -13.41
N ILE A 14 -46.17 -16.82 -14.07
CA ILE A 14 -45.73 -15.54 -13.46
C ILE A 14 -46.72 -14.39 -13.73
N LYS A 15 -47.62 -14.52 -14.72
CA LYS A 15 -48.61 -13.48 -15.02
C LYS A 15 -49.85 -13.48 -14.12
N SER A 16 -50.08 -14.54 -13.35
CA SER A 16 -51.21 -14.65 -12.41
C SER A 16 -50.83 -14.27 -10.96
N ALA A 17 -49.56 -14.45 -10.54
CA ALA A 17 -49.11 -14.05 -9.20
C ALA A 17 -48.76 -12.56 -9.05
N LEU A 18 -48.54 -11.83 -10.16
CA LEU A 18 -48.26 -10.39 -10.13
C LEU A 18 -49.52 -9.50 -10.20
N LYS A 19 -50.71 -10.09 -10.33
CA LYS A 19 -51.97 -9.33 -10.46
C LYS A 19 -52.75 -9.17 -9.14
N GLU A 20 -52.36 -9.86 -8.07
CA GLU A 20 -53.05 -9.78 -6.77
C GLU A 20 -52.30 -8.97 -5.70
N ASN A 21 -51.01 -8.64 -5.88
CA ASN A 21 -50.25 -7.84 -4.90
C ASN A 21 -50.10 -6.35 -5.25
N LEU A 22 -50.74 -5.87 -6.32
CA LEU A 22 -50.68 -4.46 -6.75
C LEU A 22 -51.88 -3.62 -6.30
N ASN A 23 -52.80 -4.18 -5.50
CA ASN A 23 -53.98 -3.46 -5.01
C ASN A 23 -53.98 -3.14 -3.50
N ASN A 24 -52.88 -3.40 -2.76
CA ASN A 24 -52.78 -3.03 -1.34
C ASN A 24 -51.38 -2.56 -0.95
N SER A 25 -51.02 -1.32 -1.30
CA SER A 25 -50.22 -0.41 -0.46
C SER A 25 -49.82 0.83 -1.27
N THR A 26 -50.76 1.76 -1.44
CA THR A 26 -50.43 3.15 -1.74
C THR A 26 -49.93 3.82 -0.47
N ASN A 27 -48.63 4.11 -0.38
CA ASN A 27 -48.05 5.39 0.07
C ASN A 27 -46.56 5.28 0.39
N GLY A 28 -45.75 6.10 -0.29
CA GLY A 28 -44.32 6.32 -0.02
C GLY A 28 -43.41 5.32 -0.72
N ILE A 29 -42.28 5.80 -1.25
CA ILE A 29 -41.22 5.02 -1.94
C ILE A 29 -41.44 4.83 -3.46
N CYS A 30 -41.65 5.93 -4.21
CA CYS A 30 -41.46 5.90 -5.67
C CYS A 30 -40.55 7.00 -6.25
N ASP A 31 -40.01 7.91 -5.45
CA ASP A 31 -39.17 9.01 -5.96
C ASP A 31 -37.66 8.74 -5.90
N GLN A 32 -37.18 7.79 -5.10
CA GLN A 32 -35.73 7.53 -4.96
C GLN A 32 -35.16 6.65 -6.10
N PHE A 33 -35.95 5.75 -6.68
CA PHE A 33 -35.46 4.79 -7.68
C PHE A 33 -35.29 5.36 -9.09
N LYS A 34 -35.93 6.50 -9.41
CA LYS A 34 -35.75 7.19 -10.69
C LYS A 34 -34.47 8.04 -10.76
N VAL A 35 -33.89 8.42 -9.61
CA VAL A 35 -32.69 9.26 -9.56
C VAL A 35 -31.42 8.46 -9.87
N ASN A 36 -31.33 7.20 -9.44
CA ASN A 36 -30.11 6.41 -9.63
C ASN A 36 -29.88 5.98 -11.10
N LYS A 37 -30.95 5.75 -11.88
CA LYS A 37 -30.81 5.39 -13.30
C LYS A 37 -30.36 6.55 -14.20
N LEU A 38 -30.61 7.80 -13.80
CA LEU A 38 -30.15 9.00 -14.53
C LEU A 38 -28.68 9.32 -14.27
N VAL A 39 -28.15 8.96 -13.09
CA VAL A 39 -26.75 9.17 -12.74
C VAL A 39 -25.82 8.18 -13.47
N GLU A 40 -26.27 6.94 -13.68
CA GLU A 40 -25.50 5.93 -14.43
C GLU A 40 -25.39 6.26 -15.93
N SER A 41 -26.46 6.77 -16.55
CA SER A 41 -26.41 7.23 -17.96
C SER A 41 -25.51 8.45 -18.15
N SER A 42 -25.40 9.32 -17.14
CA SER A 42 -24.56 10.53 -17.17
C SER A 42 -23.06 10.23 -17.13
N ASN A 43 -22.65 9.17 -16.44
CA ASN A 43 -21.23 8.79 -16.38
C ASN A 43 -20.75 8.14 -17.69
N SER A 44 -21.62 7.45 -18.43
CA SER A 44 -21.28 6.86 -19.74
C SER A 44 -21.07 7.91 -20.86
N LEU A 45 -21.65 9.11 -20.71
CA LEU A 45 -21.49 10.24 -21.65
C LEU A 45 -20.24 11.09 -21.35
N LYS A 46 -19.81 11.16 -20.08
CA LYS A 46 -18.57 11.85 -19.68
C LYS A 46 -17.31 11.23 -20.27
N GLU A 47 -17.29 9.91 -20.49
CA GLU A 47 -16.10 9.22 -21.03
C GLU A 47 -15.97 9.31 -22.55
N ARG A 48 -17.07 9.59 -23.29
CA ARG A 48 -17.02 9.68 -24.77
C ARG A 48 -16.74 11.08 -25.31
N HIS A 49 -16.99 12.14 -24.54
CA HIS A 49 -16.83 13.52 -25.05
C HIS A 49 -15.54 14.24 -24.62
N CYS A 50 -14.75 13.67 -23.71
CA CYS A 50 -13.45 14.25 -23.30
C CYS A 50 -12.26 13.86 -24.20
N ARG A 51 -12.47 13.09 -25.29
CA ARG A 51 -11.40 12.67 -26.21
C ARG A 51 -11.29 13.49 -27.50
N GLU A 52 -12.20 14.41 -27.76
CA GLU A 52 -12.15 15.25 -28.96
C GLU A 52 -12.42 16.71 -28.57
N ASN A 53 -11.43 17.57 -28.86
CA ASN A 53 -11.41 19.02 -28.68
C ASN A 53 -10.93 19.53 -27.31
N TYR A 54 -9.64 19.88 -27.22
CA TYR A 54 -9.16 21.25 -26.95
C TYR A 54 -7.63 21.20 -26.79
N LEU A 55 -6.94 21.30 -27.93
CA LEU A 55 -5.64 21.96 -28.01
C LEU A 55 -5.90 23.48 -28.08
N VAL A 56 -4.88 24.26 -27.72
CA VAL A 56 -4.80 25.74 -27.68
C VAL A 56 -5.05 26.30 -26.28
N GLY A 57 -3.96 26.85 -25.72
CA GLY A 57 -3.88 27.32 -24.36
C GLY A 57 -4.47 28.70 -24.16
N ASP A 58 -4.71 29.03 -22.89
CA ASP A 58 -4.59 30.38 -22.37
C ASP A 58 -4.50 30.38 -20.83
N ASN A 59 -3.78 31.37 -20.35
CA ASN A 59 -3.25 31.53 -18.99
C ASN A 59 -4.31 32.15 -18.03
N PRO A 60 -4.62 31.59 -16.84
CA PRO A 60 -5.73 32.12 -16.05
C PRO A 60 -5.29 33.13 -14.98
N LYS A 61 -5.47 34.42 -15.27
CA LYS A 61 -5.69 35.46 -14.24
C LYS A 61 -7.12 35.98 -14.35
N GLN A 62 -7.88 35.81 -13.27
CA GLN A 62 -9.20 36.41 -12.95
C GLN A 62 -10.42 35.98 -13.82
N GLY A 63 -11.48 35.48 -13.16
CA GLY A 63 -12.85 35.40 -13.74
C GLY A 63 -13.53 34.03 -13.86
N GLY A 64 -12.96 32.94 -13.33
CA GLY A 64 -13.32 31.57 -13.71
C GLY A 64 -14.65 30.98 -13.19
N THR A 65 -15.35 31.58 -12.22
CA THR A 65 -16.48 30.88 -11.56
C THR A 65 -17.85 31.25 -12.12
N ARG A 66 -18.04 32.48 -12.62
CA ARG A 66 -19.34 32.97 -13.12
C ARG A 66 -19.64 32.45 -14.54
N ASN A 67 -18.62 32.38 -15.40
CA ASN A 67 -18.79 31.92 -16.79
C ASN A 67 -19.00 30.40 -16.90
N ARG A 68 -18.51 29.61 -15.93
CA ARG A 68 -18.68 28.14 -15.91
C ARG A 68 -20.10 27.72 -15.52
N VAL A 69 -20.77 28.48 -14.65
CA VAL A 69 -22.17 28.23 -14.28
C VAL A 69 -23.11 28.63 -15.44
N HIS A 70 -22.83 29.76 -16.11
CA HIS A 70 -23.64 30.22 -17.23
C HIS A 70 -23.60 29.26 -18.44
N ALA A 71 -22.45 28.63 -18.69
CA ALA A 71 -22.29 27.62 -19.73
C ALA A 71 -22.99 26.29 -19.40
N LEU A 72 -23.05 25.91 -18.11
CA LEU A 72 -23.75 24.69 -17.66
C LEU A 72 -25.28 24.85 -17.72
N VAL A 73 -25.80 26.05 -17.42
CA VAL A 73 -27.23 26.36 -17.52
C VAL A 73 -27.70 26.31 -18.98
N GLN A 74 -26.93 26.88 -19.91
CA GLN A 74 -27.26 26.83 -21.34
C GLN A 74 -27.17 25.42 -21.95
N ALA A 75 -26.31 24.55 -21.42
CA ALA A 75 -26.22 23.17 -21.85
C ALA A 75 -27.43 22.33 -21.39
N PHE A 76 -28.04 22.67 -20.25
CA PHE A 76 -29.23 21.98 -19.72
C PHE A 76 -30.54 22.36 -20.43
N GLU A 77 -30.63 23.56 -21.04
CA GLU A 77 -31.83 24.01 -21.75
C GLU A 77 -32.05 23.33 -23.11
N LYS A 78 -31.02 22.69 -23.69
CA LYS A 78 -31.09 22.10 -25.04
C LYS A 78 -31.60 20.66 -25.13
N ASP A 79 -31.81 19.97 -24.01
CA ASP A 79 -32.05 18.52 -24.00
C ASP A 79 -33.40 18.06 -23.41
N THR A 80 -34.37 18.96 -23.19
CA THR A 80 -35.71 18.61 -22.69
C THR A 80 -36.79 18.73 -23.77
N LYS A 81 -37.66 17.71 -23.88
CA LYS A 81 -38.59 17.50 -25.02
C LYS A 81 -40.01 18.04 -24.83
N THR A 82 -40.32 18.80 -23.78
CA THR A 82 -41.65 19.40 -23.57
C THR A 82 -41.58 20.80 -22.95
N ASP A 83 -42.44 21.71 -23.43
CA ASP A 83 -42.46 23.13 -23.04
C ASP A 83 -42.75 23.36 -21.54
N GLU A 84 -43.54 22.48 -20.90
CA GLU A 84 -43.83 22.56 -19.46
C GLU A 84 -42.60 22.31 -18.58
N GLU A 85 -41.68 21.45 -19.02
CA GLU A 85 -40.47 21.11 -18.26
C GLU A 85 -39.40 22.19 -18.38
N GLN A 86 -39.33 22.86 -19.54
CA GLN A 86 -38.49 24.04 -19.74
C GLN A 86 -38.92 25.21 -18.87
N GLN A 87 -40.22 25.49 -18.78
CA GLN A 87 -40.74 26.58 -17.97
C GLN A 87 -40.48 26.36 -16.47
N LYS A 88 -40.59 25.11 -16.00
CA LYS A 88 -40.29 24.71 -14.61
C LYS A 88 -38.79 24.83 -14.27
N ASN A 89 -37.91 24.57 -15.24
CA ASN A 89 -36.46 24.71 -15.08
C ASN A 89 -36.01 26.17 -15.13
N GLN A 90 -36.62 27.02 -15.96
CA GLN A 90 -36.39 28.47 -15.96
C GLN A 90 -36.75 29.09 -14.60
N GLU A 91 -37.90 28.71 -14.03
CA GLU A 91 -38.32 29.18 -12.71
C GLU A 91 -37.35 28.75 -11.59
N ARG A 92 -36.79 27.53 -11.70
CA ARG A 92 -35.79 27.00 -10.77
C ARG A 92 -34.45 27.75 -10.85
N CYS A 93 -33.99 28.06 -12.05
CA CYS A 93 -32.75 28.83 -12.26
C CYS A 93 -32.88 30.25 -11.71
N LYS A 94 -34.01 30.91 -11.96
CA LYS A 94 -34.29 32.27 -11.45
C LYS A 94 -34.30 32.32 -9.92
N LYS A 95 -34.87 31.31 -9.27
CA LYS A 95 -34.85 31.16 -7.80
C LYS A 95 -33.44 30.91 -7.23
N LEU A 96 -32.58 30.22 -7.97
CA LEU A 96 -31.18 30.00 -7.57
C LEU A 96 -30.37 31.28 -7.68
N GLU A 97 -30.52 32.03 -8.76
CA GLU A 97 -29.84 33.32 -8.95
C GLU A 97 -30.21 34.35 -7.87
N GLU A 98 -31.50 34.47 -7.53
CA GLU A 98 -31.96 35.33 -6.43
C GLU A 98 -31.42 34.91 -5.06
N LYS A 99 -31.22 33.60 -4.85
CA LYS A 99 -30.67 33.05 -3.60
C LYS A 99 -29.17 33.34 -3.46
N PHE A 100 -28.43 33.30 -4.58
CA PHE A 100 -27.01 33.69 -4.61
C PHE A 100 -26.80 35.21 -4.51
N ALA A 101 -27.75 36.02 -5.02
CA ALA A 101 -27.69 37.47 -4.90
C ALA A 101 -27.93 37.99 -3.46
N LYS A 102 -28.53 37.18 -2.58
CA LYS A 102 -28.90 37.55 -1.20
C LYS A 102 -27.98 36.96 -0.12
N ALA A 103 -26.93 36.24 -0.47
CA ALA A 103 -25.98 35.70 0.51
C ALA A 103 -25.07 36.81 1.08
N PRO A 104 -24.95 36.98 2.41
CA PRO A 104 -24.13 38.04 3.00
C PRO A 104 -22.64 37.81 2.74
N VAL A 105 -21.98 38.87 2.28
CA VAL A 105 -20.52 38.92 2.07
C VAL A 105 -19.84 39.10 3.42
N SER A 106 -19.00 38.15 3.82
CA SER A 106 -18.16 38.25 5.02
C SER A 106 -17.13 39.38 4.85
N PRO A 107 -16.76 40.13 5.91
CA PRO A 107 -15.74 41.18 5.82
C PRO A 107 -14.35 40.58 5.50
N PRO A 108 -13.45 41.36 4.88
CA PRO A 108 -12.14 40.87 4.48
C PRO A 108 -11.29 40.60 5.72
N LEU A 109 -10.96 39.33 5.95
CA LEU A 109 -9.82 38.97 6.80
C LEU A 109 -8.55 39.47 6.13
N LEU A 110 -7.71 40.13 6.92
CA LEU A 110 -6.41 40.67 6.52
C LEU A 110 -5.64 39.70 5.62
N SER A 111 -5.10 40.25 4.55
CA SER A 111 -4.12 39.63 3.67
C SER A 111 -2.90 39.17 4.47
N VAL A 112 -2.89 37.89 4.83
CA VAL A 112 -1.67 37.14 5.11
C VAL A 112 -1.26 36.53 3.77
N GLU A 113 -0.18 37.05 3.18
CA GLU A 113 0.46 36.43 2.02
C GLU A 113 0.88 35.00 2.40
N PHE A 114 0.18 34.01 1.86
CA PHE A 114 0.72 32.65 1.78
C PHE A 114 1.66 32.63 0.57
N PRO A 115 2.96 32.37 0.74
CA PRO A 115 3.83 32.10 -0.40
C PRO A 115 3.27 30.86 -1.11
N SER A 116 3.10 30.96 -2.42
CA SER A 116 2.79 29.83 -3.30
C SER A 116 3.92 28.81 -3.25
N LEU A 117 3.88 27.91 -2.27
CA LEU A 117 4.76 26.74 -2.12
C LEU A 117 4.08 25.49 -2.68
N PHE A 118 3.63 25.55 -3.93
CA PHE A 118 3.30 24.34 -4.71
C PHE A 118 3.75 24.52 -6.15
N SER A 119 5.04 24.74 -6.30
CA SER A 119 5.80 24.06 -7.34
C SER A 119 6.87 23.29 -6.59
N SER A 120 6.78 21.97 -6.56
CA SER A 120 7.88 21.12 -6.06
C SER A 120 9.16 21.60 -6.76
N PRO A 121 10.22 22.01 -6.03
CA PRO A 121 11.45 22.35 -6.70
C PRO A 121 11.87 21.10 -7.45
N THR A 122 12.00 21.20 -8.78
CA THR A 122 12.67 20.16 -9.55
C THR A 122 14.03 20.00 -8.90
N MET A 123 14.24 18.90 -8.17
CA MET A 123 15.53 18.65 -7.50
C MET A 123 16.68 18.59 -8.50
N ARG A 124 16.36 18.47 -9.80
CA ARG A 124 17.29 18.52 -10.91
C ARG A 124 17.25 19.88 -11.63
N ASN A 125 18.42 20.47 -11.82
CA ASN A 125 18.70 21.32 -12.98
C ASN A 125 19.25 20.43 -14.10
N GLY A 126 18.38 19.76 -14.85
CA GLY A 126 18.80 18.80 -15.87
C GLY A 126 19.28 17.47 -15.28
N ASP A 127 20.60 17.24 -15.25
CA ASP A 127 21.24 15.98 -14.84
C ASP A 127 21.84 15.99 -13.42
N VAL A 128 21.79 17.12 -12.71
CA VAL A 128 22.49 17.36 -11.43
C VAL A 128 21.52 17.76 -10.32
N TRP A 129 21.70 17.21 -9.11
CA TRP A 129 20.87 17.58 -7.97
C TRP A 129 21.26 18.95 -7.43
N ALA A 130 20.29 19.77 -7.02
CA ALA A 130 20.54 21.16 -6.60
C ALA A 130 21.57 21.33 -5.47
N PHE A 131 21.77 20.32 -4.61
CA PHE A 131 22.79 20.36 -3.56
C PHE A 131 24.22 20.07 -4.07
N GLU A 132 24.35 19.49 -5.27
CA GLU A 132 25.63 19.24 -5.93
C GLU A 132 26.18 20.53 -6.60
N ASP A 133 25.33 21.55 -6.85
CA ASP A 133 25.69 22.78 -7.59
C ASP A 133 26.25 23.93 -6.72
N GLY A 134 26.30 23.82 -5.38
CA GLY A 134 26.57 24.99 -4.51
C GLY A 134 27.36 24.76 -3.21
N GLY A 135 27.95 23.59 -2.98
CA GLY A 135 28.72 23.29 -1.76
C GLY A 135 30.22 23.19 -2.03
N GLU A 136 31.04 23.68 -1.08
CA GLU A 136 32.47 23.34 -1.03
C GLU A 136 32.62 21.82 -1.13
N ILE A 137 33.29 21.42 -2.21
CA ILE A 137 33.61 20.05 -2.57
C ILE A 137 34.41 19.45 -1.42
N ARG A 138 33.75 18.66 -0.57
CA ARG A 138 34.43 17.57 0.12
C ARG A 138 34.66 16.48 -0.91
N GLY A 139 35.62 16.75 -1.79
CA GLY A 139 36.13 15.79 -2.75
C GLY A 139 36.50 14.56 -1.97
N ASP A 140 35.98 13.43 -2.43
CA ASP A 140 36.37 12.07 -2.08
C ASP A 140 37.25 12.01 -0.82
N VAL A 141 36.64 12.22 0.35
CA VAL A 141 37.43 12.47 1.58
C VAL A 141 38.24 11.24 1.98
N ASN A 142 38.18 10.12 1.23
CA ASN A 142 39.06 8.97 1.45
C ASN A 142 39.22 7.96 0.28
N GLY A 143 38.81 8.22 -0.97
CA GLY A 143 38.86 7.18 -2.01
C GLY A 143 37.87 6.03 -1.77
N SER A 144 36.90 6.22 -0.88
CA SER A 144 36.01 5.18 -0.35
C SER A 144 34.57 5.47 -0.75
N GLY A 145 34.15 4.91 -1.89
CA GLY A 145 32.77 5.06 -2.38
C GLY A 145 31.71 4.63 -1.36
N VAL A 146 30.44 4.93 -1.64
CA VAL A 146 29.31 4.60 -0.76
C VAL A 146 28.37 3.60 -1.41
N VAL A 147 27.59 2.90 -0.57
CA VAL A 147 26.44 2.09 -0.99
C VAL A 147 25.17 2.66 -0.40
N LEU A 148 24.08 2.56 -1.17
CA LEU A 148 22.75 2.94 -0.72
C LEU A 148 21.88 1.69 -0.56
N GLY A 149 21.13 1.64 0.53
CA GLY A 149 20.08 0.66 0.77
C GLY A 149 18.74 1.35 0.92
N VAL A 150 17.74 0.92 0.16
CA VAL A 150 16.39 1.48 0.18
C VAL A 150 15.38 0.42 0.58
N ASP A 151 14.52 0.74 1.54
CA ASP A 151 13.33 -0.02 1.90
C ASP A 151 12.09 0.81 1.58
N GLY A 152 11.35 0.42 0.55
CA GLY A 152 10.18 1.11 0.03
C GLY A 152 8.89 0.37 0.37
N GLY A 153 8.17 0.85 1.38
CA GLY A 153 6.90 0.28 1.82
C GLY A 153 5.66 1.01 1.30
N ALA A 154 4.50 0.51 1.71
CA ALA A 154 3.21 1.13 1.43
C ALA A 154 2.93 2.40 2.26
N THR A 155 3.67 2.62 3.35
CA THR A 155 3.47 3.77 4.27
C THR A 155 4.62 4.76 4.17
N SER A 156 5.86 4.26 4.19
CA SER A 156 7.08 5.06 4.19
C SER A 156 8.15 4.40 3.33
N THR A 157 9.15 5.20 2.95
CA THR A 157 10.35 4.76 2.26
C THR A 157 11.55 5.24 3.05
N VAL A 158 12.49 4.34 3.36
CA VAL A 158 13.72 4.66 4.10
C VAL A 158 14.92 4.41 3.20
N CYS A 159 15.86 5.36 3.16
CA CYS A 159 17.16 5.20 2.52
C CYS A 159 18.27 5.36 3.54
N VAL A 160 19.25 4.46 3.51
CA VAL A 160 20.49 4.57 4.28
C VAL A 160 21.70 4.64 3.36
N CYS A 161 22.65 5.48 3.73
CA CYS A 161 23.95 5.62 3.06
C CYS A 161 25.03 5.04 3.97
N MET A 162 25.85 4.12 3.44
CA MET A 162 26.92 3.44 4.19
C MET A 162 28.25 3.52 3.44
N PRO A 163 29.39 3.62 4.16
CA PRO A 163 30.71 3.69 3.53
C PRO A 163 31.17 2.31 3.06
N LEU A 164 31.51 2.17 1.76
CA LEU A 164 31.87 0.88 1.17
C LEU A 164 33.18 0.33 1.76
N LEU A 165 34.21 1.17 1.94
CA LEU A 165 35.52 0.69 2.40
C LEU A 165 35.46 0.09 3.81
N ALA A 166 34.70 0.71 4.73
CA ALA A 166 34.50 0.17 6.07
C ALA A 166 33.77 -1.19 6.06
N LEU A 167 32.94 -1.41 5.04
CA LEU A 167 32.26 -2.68 4.84
C LEU A 167 33.15 -3.72 4.16
N LEU A 168 34.09 -3.34 3.30
CA LEU A 168 34.97 -4.26 2.57
C LEU A 168 36.18 -4.72 3.40
N SER A 169 36.77 -3.84 4.20
CA SER A 169 38.03 -4.11 4.92
C SER A 169 37.88 -5.04 6.13
N ALA A 170 36.68 -5.48 6.45
CA ALA A 170 36.40 -6.20 7.68
C ALA A 170 36.09 -7.69 7.41
N HIS A 171 36.89 -8.60 7.97
CA HIS A 171 36.60 -10.05 8.00
C HIS A 171 35.28 -10.37 8.71
N LYS A 172 34.83 -9.47 9.59
CA LYS A 172 33.54 -9.47 10.29
C LYS A 172 32.93 -8.08 10.16
N LEU A 173 31.63 -7.97 9.91
CA LEU A 173 30.95 -6.67 9.82
C LEU A 173 31.19 -5.84 11.11
N PRO A 174 31.42 -4.52 11.01
CA PRO A 174 31.54 -3.66 12.18
C PRO A 174 30.28 -3.67 13.03
N ASP A 175 30.45 -3.49 14.35
CA ASP A 175 29.35 -3.37 15.31
C ASP A 175 29.61 -2.15 16.22
N PRO A 176 28.82 -1.06 16.13
CA PRO A 176 27.66 -0.91 15.25
C PRO A 176 28.04 -0.77 13.77
N LEU A 177 27.11 -1.12 12.88
CA LEU A 177 27.29 -0.92 11.43
C LEU A 177 27.45 0.57 11.11
N PRO A 178 28.36 0.95 10.19
CA PRO A 178 28.62 2.34 9.88
C PRO A 178 27.51 2.89 8.96
N VAL A 179 26.62 3.70 9.51
CA VAL A 179 25.59 4.45 8.76
C VAL A 179 26.00 5.92 8.72
N LEU A 180 26.26 6.45 7.52
CA LEU A 180 26.62 7.86 7.33
C LEU A 180 25.39 8.77 7.41
N ALA A 181 24.27 8.29 6.84
CA ALA A 181 23.02 9.03 6.85
C ALA A 181 21.80 8.12 6.69
N ARG A 182 20.68 8.62 7.18
CA ARG A 182 19.35 8.03 7.03
C ARG A 182 18.36 9.12 6.60
N ALA A 183 17.52 8.79 5.62
CA ALA A 183 16.43 9.64 5.16
C ALA A 183 15.12 8.85 5.09
N VAL A 184 14.00 9.55 5.26
CA VAL A 184 12.66 8.95 5.23
C VAL A 184 11.77 9.83 4.37
N SER A 185 11.01 9.21 3.47
CA SER A 185 9.97 9.86 2.68
C SER A 185 8.67 9.04 2.73
N GLY A 186 7.65 9.48 2.00
CA GLY A 186 6.33 8.84 1.95
C GLY A 186 6.32 7.48 1.26
N CYS A 187 5.14 7.04 0.85
CA CYS A 187 4.91 5.79 0.14
C CYS A 187 5.64 5.75 -1.22
N SER A 188 6.29 4.62 -1.53
CA SER A 188 6.88 4.33 -2.85
C SER A 188 6.25 3.12 -3.54
N ASN A 189 5.15 2.58 -3.00
CA ASN A 189 4.37 1.55 -3.66
C ASN A 189 3.57 2.15 -4.83
N HIS A 190 4.02 1.88 -6.06
CA HIS A 190 3.38 2.41 -7.27
C HIS A 190 1.92 1.96 -7.42
N ASN A 191 1.53 0.81 -6.85
CA ASN A 191 0.14 0.33 -6.88
C ASN A 191 -0.77 1.18 -5.98
N SER A 192 -0.20 1.91 -5.02
CA SER A 192 -0.95 2.76 -4.09
C SER A 192 -1.00 4.22 -4.52
N VAL A 193 0.14 4.79 -4.96
CA VAL A 193 0.26 6.23 -5.25
C VAL A 193 0.47 6.56 -6.74
N GLY A 194 0.57 5.55 -7.59
CA GLY A 194 0.92 5.70 -9.00
C GLY A 194 2.42 5.85 -9.24
N GLU A 195 2.84 5.67 -10.50
CA GLU A 195 4.25 5.61 -10.90
C GLU A 195 5.03 6.91 -10.62
N SER A 196 4.48 8.05 -11.02
CA SER A 196 5.17 9.35 -10.89
C SER A 196 5.45 9.70 -9.43
N ALA A 197 4.47 9.49 -8.54
CA ALA A 197 4.63 9.76 -7.12
C ALA A 197 5.66 8.80 -6.48
N ALA A 198 5.59 7.50 -6.79
CA ALA A 198 6.55 6.52 -6.31
C ALA A 198 7.99 6.84 -6.75
N ARG A 199 8.18 7.19 -8.03
CA ARG A 199 9.48 7.60 -8.57
C ARG A 199 10.03 8.84 -7.86
N ASN A 200 9.20 9.87 -7.67
CA ASN A 200 9.61 11.09 -6.99
C ASN A 200 10.00 10.83 -5.53
N THR A 201 9.24 9.99 -4.81
CA THR A 201 9.57 9.58 -3.44
C THR A 201 10.93 8.87 -3.37
N LEU A 202 11.21 7.94 -4.30
CA LEU A 202 12.48 7.22 -4.37
C LEU A 202 13.66 8.17 -4.67
N GLU A 203 13.48 9.10 -5.61
CA GLU A 203 14.50 10.09 -5.93
C GLU A 203 14.77 11.01 -4.74
N GLN A 204 13.72 11.56 -4.12
CA GLN A 204 13.81 12.45 -2.98
C GLN A 204 14.55 11.80 -1.80
N VAL A 205 14.18 10.58 -1.42
CA VAL A 205 14.76 9.92 -0.24
C VAL A 205 16.24 9.59 -0.46
N MET A 206 16.64 9.23 -1.68
CA MET A 206 18.05 8.97 -2.01
C MET A 206 18.86 10.27 -2.07
N ALA A 207 18.29 11.34 -2.64
CA ALA A 207 18.89 12.67 -2.67
C ALA A 207 19.14 13.19 -1.25
N GLU A 208 18.15 13.07 -0.37
CA GLU A 208 18.25 13.50 1.02
C GLU A 208 19.29 12.68 1.81
N ALA A 209 19.34 11.35 1.62
CA ALA A 209 20.34 10.50 2.26
C ALA A 209 21.76 10.88 1.81
N LEU A 210 21.97 11.12 0.51
CA LEU A 210 23.26 11.53 -0.03
C LEU A 210 23.68 12.91 0.47
N SER A 211 22.77 13.88 0.44
CA SER A 211 22.98 15.23 0.98
C SER A 211 23.38 15.19 2.45
N LYS A 212 22.65 14.47 3.31
CA LYS A 212 22.97 14.31 4.74
C LYS A 212 24.30 13.61 4.98
N SER A 213 24.69 12.67 4.11
CA SER A 213 25.98 11.98 4.20
C SER A 213 27.17 12.81 3.71
N GLY A 214 26.92 13.95 3.06
CA GLY A 214 27.95 14.74 2.38
C GLY A 214 28.57 14.04 1.16
N SER A 215 27.85 13.09 0.55
CA SER A 215 28.32 12.32 -0.62
C SER A 215 27.56 12.71 -1.89
N ASN A 216 28.26 12.73 -3.02
CA ASN A 216 27.68 12.97 -4.34
C ASN A 216 27.33 11.66 -5.06
N ARG A 217 26.50 11.71 -6.10
CA ARG A 217 26.13 10.53 -6.89
C ARG A 217 27.33 9.81 -7.53
N SER A 218 28.42 10.53 -7.83
CA SER A 218 29.67 9.96 -8.36
C SER A 218 30.40 9.06 -7.35
N ALA A 219 30.20 9.27 -6.04
CA ALA A 219 30.78 8.44 -4.98
C ALA A 219 30.02 7.12 -4.79
N VAL A 220 28.76 7.04 -5.26
CA VAL A 220 27.96 5.82 -5.17
C VAL A 220 28.57 4.72 -6.02
N ARG A 221 28.61 3.51 -5.49
CA ARG A 221 29.09 2.30 -6.17
C ARG A 221 27.98 1.30 -6.43
N ALA A 222 27.06 1.17 -5.48
CA ALA A 222 25.85 0.38 -5.66
C ALA A 222 24.66 0.94 -4.90
N VAL A 223 23.47 0.65 -5.43
CA VAL A 223 22.17 0.90 -4.80
C VAL A 223 21.40 -0.41 -4.83
N CYS A 224 20.89 -0.85 -3.68
CA CYS A 224 19.94 -1.94 -3.61
C CYS A 224 18.62 -1.44 -3.03
N LEU A 225 17.53 -1.74 -3.71
CA LEU A 225 16.18 -1.37 -3.32
C LEU A 225 15.38 -2.63 -3.02
N GLY A 226 14.80 -2.74 -1.84
CA GLY A 226 13.66 -3.62 -1.56
C GLY A 226 12.40 -2.80 -1.62
N VAL A 227 11.53 -3.02 -2.60
CA VAL A 227 10.34 -2.19 -2.83
C VAL A 227 9.08 -3.04 -2.90
N SER A 228 8.07 -2.62 -2.15
CA SER A 228 6.74 -3.21 -2.16
C SER A 228 6.09 -3.05 -3.52
N GLY A 229 5.42 -4.11 -3.99
CA GLY A 229 4.83 -4.16 -5.32
C GLY A 229 5.77 -4.63 -6.44
N VAL A 230 7.05 -4.90 -6.14
CA VAL A 230 7.94 -5.62 -7.07
C VAL A 230 7.68 -7.12 -6.93
N ASN A 231 6.92 -7.67 -7.87
CA ASN A 231 6.49 -9.07 -7.84
C ASN A 231 6.86 -9.86 -9.10
N SER A 232 7.35 -9.18 -10.14
CA SER A 232 7.73 -9.76 -11.42
C SER A 232 9.00 -9.10 -11.96
N SER A 233 9.65 -9.74 -12.93
CA SER A 233 10.78 -9.15 -13.66
C SER A 233 10.39 -7.84 -14.34
N THR A 234 9.16 -7.71 -14.83
CA THR A 234 8.66 -6.47 -15.42
C THR A 234 8.59 -5.33 -14.41
N ASP A 235 8.17 -5.59 -13.17
CA ASP A 235 8.16 -4.57 -12.11
C ASP A 235 9.58 -4.18 -11.73
N GLN A 236 10.48 -5.16 -11.65
CA GLN A 236 11.90 -4.94 -11.37
C GLN A 236 12.55 -4.07 -12.45
N GLU A 237 12.36 -4.39 -13.72
CA GLU A 237 12.86 -3.61 -14.87
C GLU A 237 12.30 -2.19 -14.88
N ARG A 238 11.01 -2.02 -14.56
CA ARG A 238 10.36 -0.71 -14.47
C ARG A 238 11.07 0.20 -13.46
N ILE A 239 11.28 -0.29 -12.23
CA ILE A 239 11.96 0.48 -11.20
C ILE A 239 13.44 0.68 -11.56
N LEU A 240 14.11 -0.34 -12.09
CA LEU A 240 15.50 -0.20 -12.55
C LEU A 240 15.65 0.93 -13.57
N LYS A 241 14.71 1.08 -14.51
CA LYS A 241 14.69 2.17 -15.48
C LYS A 241 14.56 3.54 -14.79
N TRP A 242 13.65 3.67 -13.82
CA TRP A 242 13.49 4.93 -13.08
C TRP A 242 14.77 5.36 -12.36
N ILE A 243 15.44 4.41 -11.73
CA ILE A 243 16.64 4.67 -10.91
C ILE A 243 17.89 4.83 -11.80
N ARG A 244 17.93 4.19 -12.97
CA ARG A 244 19.04 4.34 -13.92
C ARG A 244 19.21 5.78 -14.40
N ASP A 245 18.12 6.53 -14.55
CA ASP A 245 18.14 7.96 -14.91
C ASP A 245 18.68 8.86 -13.78
N ILE A 246 18.84 8.34 -12.54
CA ILE A 246 19.31 9.11 -11.39
C ILE A 246 20.83 9.01 -11.26
N PHE A 247 21.40 7.82 -11.48
CA PHE A 247 22.80 7.52 -11.16
C PHE A 247 23.68 7.38 -12.40
N PRO A 248 24.98 7.72 -12.30
CA PRO A 248 25.95 7.46 -13.36
C PRO A 248 26.00 5.98 -13.79
N SER A 249 26.44 5.73 -15.01
CA SER A 249 26.45 4.39 -15.63
C SER A 249 27.31 3.35 -14.88
N HIS A 250 28.33 3.79 -14.13
CA HIS A 250 29.17 2.88 -13.33
C HIS A 250 28.46 2.32 -12.09
N VAL A 251 27.35 2.93 -11.65
CA VAL A 251 26.63 2.50 -10.44
C VAL A 251 25.86 1.21 -10.70
N LYS A 252 26.08 0.22 -9.84
CA LYS A 252 25.32 -1.03 -9.86
C LYS A 252 23.97 -0.85 -9.18
N LEU A 253 22.90 -1.30 -9.82
CA LEU A 253 21.53 -1.14 -9.33
C LEU A 253 20.91 -2.52 -9.17
N TYR A 254 20.38 -2.78 -7.98
CA TYR A 254 19.66 -4.00 -7.64
C TYR A 254 18.27 -3.62 -7.15
N VAL A 255 17.26 -4.27 -7.69
CA VAL A 255 15.86 -4.07 -7.29
C VAL A 255 15.30 -5.43 -6.93
N HIS A 256 14.72 -5.50 -5.74
CA HIS A 256 14.10 -6.69 -5.20
C HIS A 256 12.75 -6.35 -4.56
N ASN A 257 12.00 -7.39 -4.24
CA ASN A 257 10.85 -7.28 -3.34
C ASN A 257 11.31 -6.79 -1.95
N ASP A 258 10.47 -6.03 -1.25
CA ASP A 258 10.70 -5.54 0.12
C ASP A 258 11.03 -6.67 1.10
N ALA A 259 10.45 -7.87 0.91
CA ALA A 259 10.78 -9.05 1.71
C ALA A 259 12.26 -9.45 1.65
N VAL A 260 12.96 -9.20 0.54
CA VAL A 260 14.40 -9.51 0.43
C VAL A 260 15.23 -8.60 1.34
N ALA A 261 14.89 -7.31 1.41
CA ALA A 261 15.54 -6.36 2.30
C ALA A 261 15.26 -6.69 3.78
N ALA A 262 14.03 -7.11 4.09
CA ALA A 262 13.63 -7.55 5.42
C ALA A 262 14.34 -8.85 5.86
N LEU A 263 14.49 -9.83 4.96
CA LEU A 263 15.28 -11.02 5.25
C LEU A 263 16.76 -10.66 5.49
N ALA A 264 17.30 -9.76 4.66
CA ALA A 264 18.69 -9.32 4.78
C ALA A 264 18.97 -8.58 6.08
N SER A 265 18.01 -7.82 6.64
CA SER A 265 18.21 -7.14 7.92
C SER A 265 18.26 -8.09 9.11
N GLY A 266 17.50 -9.19 9.08
CA GLY A 266 17.60 -10.24 10.09
C GLY A 266 18.83 -11.14 9.94
N THR A 267 19.30 -11.35 8.71
CA THR A 267 20.42 -12.26 8.39
C THR A 267 21.76 -11.57 8.15
N MET A 268 21.83 -10.25 8.39
CA MET A 268 23.02 -9.42 8.15
C MET A 268 23.57 -9.56 6.73
N GLY A 269 22.66 -9.55 5.74
CA GLY A 269 22.98 -9.58 4.31
C GLY A 269 23.22 -10.96 3.69
N LYS A 270 23.07 -12.06 4.44
CA LYS A 270 23.36 -13.42 3.94
C LYS A 270 22.28 -14.05 3.05
N LEU A 271 21.03 -13.55 3.08
CA LEU A 271 19.87 -14.12 2.36
C LEU A 271 19.76 -15.65 2.51
N LEU A 272 19.53 -16.12 3.73
CA LEU A 272 19.32 -17.52 4.05
C LEU A 272 18.13 -17.68 4.98
N GLY A 273 17.31 -18.70 4.74
CA GLY A 273 16.15 -19.03 5.57
C GLY A 273 14.88 -18.35 5.06
N CYS A 274 14.01 -17.97 5.99
CA CYS A 274 12.70 -17.39 5.67
C CYS A 274 12.53 -16.05 6.40
N VAL A 275 11.83 -15.11 5.78
CA VAL A 275 11.24 -13.95 6.45
C VAL A 275 9.73 -14.13 6.45
N LEU A 276 9.09 -13.77 7.56
CA LEU A 276 7.65 -13.59 7.68
C LEU A 276 7.40 -12.10 7.96
N ILE A 277 6.70 -11.45 7.03
CA ILE A 277 6.22 -10.09 7.20
C ILE A 277 4.72 -10.14 7.49
N ALA A 278 4.27 -9.51 8.58
CA ALA A 278 2.87 -9.23 8.80
C ALA A 278 2.67 -7.78 9.32
N GLY A 279 2.11 -6.95 8.45
CA GLY A 279 1.72 -5.57 8.71
C GLY A 279 0.32 -5.36 8.17
N THR A 280 0.11 -4.34 7.32
CA THR A 280 -1.18 -4.18 6.62
C THR A 280 -1.52 -5.39 5.74
N GLY A 281 -0.53 -5.92 5.00
CA GLY A 281 -0.56 -7.21 4.31
C GLY A 281 0.36 -8.22 4.98
N CYS A 282 0.50 -9.42 4.42
CA CYS A 282 1.46 -10.40 4.91
C CYS A 282 2.11 -11.20 3.77
N ILE A 283 3.33 -11.67 4.01
CA ILE A 283 4.10 -12.48 3.05
C ILE A 283 5.12 -13.32 3.81
N ALA A 284 5.32 -14.56 3.38
CA ALA A 284 6.51 -15.34 3.70
C ALA A 284 7.39 -15.45 2.46
N TYR A 285 8.68 -15.14 2.60
CA TYR A 285 9.66 -15.20 1.51
C TYR A 285 10.94 -15.84 2.01
N GLY A 286 11.62 -16.66 1.22
CA GLY A 286 12.83 -17.32 1.68
C GLY A 286 13.82 -17.64 0.57
N PHE A 287 15.03 -17.96 1.01
CA PHE A 287 16.16 -18.37 0.17
C PHE A 287 16.87 -19.58 0.81
N ALA A 288 17.21 -20.56 -0.04
CA ALA A 288 18.11 -21.65 0.32
C ALA A 288 19.57 -21.29 0.03
N GLU A 289 20.53 -22.06 0.56
CA GLU A 289 21.97 -21.81 0.35
C GLU A 289 22.38 -21.86 -1.13
N ASP A 290 21.68 -22.64 -1.94
CA ASP A 290 21.87 -22.75 -3.39
C ASP A 290 21.27 -21.59 -4.21
N GLY A 291 20.66 -20.61 -3.53
CA GLY A 291 20.05 -19.43 -4.12
C GLY A 291 18.63 -19.63 -4.64
N ARG A 292 18.03 -20.82 -4.51
CA ARG A 292 16.59 -21.00 -4.79
C ARG A 292 15.78 -20.13 -3.85
N GLU A 293 14.71 -19.54 -4.38
CA GLU A 293 13.79 -18.69 -3.64
C GLU A 293 12.36 -19.24 -3.65
N ALA A 294 11.59 -18.87 -2.63
CA ALA A 294 10.21 -19.30 -2.51
C ALA A 294 9.36 -18.25 -1.77
N ARG A 295 8.17 -17.97 -2.30
CA ARG A 295 7.16 -17.07 -1.71
C ARG A 295 5.89 -17.80 -1.31
N ALA A 296 5.24 -17.42 -0.21
CA ALA A 296 3.87 -17.76 0.14
C ALA A 296 3.13 -16.50 0.63
N ALA A 297 1.82 -16.40 0.37
CA ALA A 297 1.02 -15.18 0.54
C ALA A 297 1.61 -13.95 -0.21
N GLY A 298 1.22 -12.74 0.16
CA GLY A 298 1.63 -11.49 -0.49
C GLY A 298 0.89 -11.21 -1.79
N ALA A 299 -0.26 -11.86 -1.98
CA ALA A 299 -1.13 -11.64 -3.15
C ALA A 299 -2.17 -10.53 -2.89
N GLY A 300 -2.18 -9.99 -1.67
CA GLY A 300 -3.11 -8.95 -1.24
C GLY A 300 -4.33 -9.50 -0.51
N PRO A 301 -5.12 -8.61 0.10
CA PRO A 301 -6.19 -8.98 1.02
C PRO A 301 -7.35 -9.74 0.39
N VAL A 302 -7.56 -9.56 -0.92
CA VAL A 302 -8.62 -10.29 -1.66
C VAL A 302 -8.24 -11.75 -1.88
N LEU A 303 -6.94 -12.05 -1.99
CA LEU A 303 -6.44 -13.33 -2.47
C LEU A 303 -5.86 -14.24 -1.39
N GLY A 304 -5.69 -13.78 -0.15
CA GLY A 304 -5.30 -14.69 0.93
C GLY A 304 -4.46 -14.13 2.07
N ASP A 305 -4.21 -12.82 2.15
CA ASP A 305 -3.43 -12.23 3.26
C ASP A 305 -4.22 -12.24 4.60
N TRP A 306 -4.85 -13.35 4.97
CA TRP A 306 -5.78 -13.48 6.11
C TRP A 306 -5.08 -13.37 7.48
N GLY A 307 -3.79 -13.66 7.53
CA GLY A 307 -2.94 -13.44 8.70
C GLY A 307 -2.43 -12.00 8.87
N SER A 308 -2.69 -11.12 7.89
CA SER A 308 -2.29 -9.72 7.96
C SER A 308 -3.20 -8.90 8.89
N GLY A 309 -2.78 -7.67 9.20
CA GLY A 309 -3.60 -6.75 9.96
C GLY A 309 -4.91 -6.41 9.25
N TYR A 310 -4.92 -6.28 7.92
CA TYR A 310 -6.16 -6.16 7.15
C TYR A 310 -7.02 -7.41 7.32
N GLY A 311 -6.43 -8.60 7.16
CA GLY A 311 -7.14 -9.88 7.25
C GLY A 311 -7.81 -10.10 8.61
N ILE A 312 -7.10 -9.78 9.70
CA ILE A 312 -7.60 -9.82 11.08
C ILE A 312 -8.77 -8.84 11.25
N ALA A 313 -8.58 -7.58 10.89
CA ALA A 313 -9.60 -6.54 11.07
C ALA A 313 -10.83 -6.75 10.17
N ALA A 314 -10.66 -7.22 8.94
CA ALA A 314 -11.77 -7.51 8.02
C ALA A 314 -12.65 -8.65 8.55
N GLN A 315 -12.05 -9.68 9.15
CA GLN A 315 -12.79 -10.74 9.85
C GLN A 315 -13.55 -10.19 11.07
N ALA A 316 -12.94 -9.28 11.82
CA ALA A 316 -13.60 -8.63 12.96
C ALA A 316 -14.79 -7.76 12.53
N LEU A 317 -14.63 -6.92 11.51
CA LEU A 317 -15.72 -6.14 10.91
C LEU A 317 -16.85 -7.05 10.40
N THR A 318 -16.50 -8.16 9.76
CA THR A 318 -17.47 -9.16 9.31
C THR A 318 -18.21 -9.78 10.50
N ALA A 319 -17.53 -10.07 11.60
CA ALA A 319 -18.15 -10.57 12.82
C ALA A 319 -19.12 -9.56 13.44
N VAL A 320 -18.77 -8.27 13.47
CA VAL A 320 -19.67 -7.20 13.94
C VAL A 320 -20.94 -7.13 13.09
N ILE A 321 -20.81 -7.17 11.76
CA ILE A 321 -22.00 -7.16 10.87
C ILE A 321 -22.85 -8.41 11.06
N LYS A 322 -22.23 -9.60 11.17
CA LYS A 322 -22.98 -10.85 11.46
C LYS A 322 -23.70 -10.79 12.81
N ALA A 323 -23.09 -10.21 13.84
CA ALA A 323 -23.72 -10.04 15.14
C ALA A 323 -24.91 -9.07 15.07
N HIS A 324 -24.78 -7.99 14.28
CA HIS A 324 -25.84 -6.99 14.08
C HIS A 324 -27.04 -7.54 13.29
N ASP A 325 -26.80 -8.26 12.20
CA ASP A 325 -27.86 -8.81 11.33
C ASP A 325 -28.43 -10.15 11.80
N GLY A 326 -27.95 -10.68 12.94
CA GLY A 326 -28.44 -11.90 13.57
C GLY A 326 -27.87 -13.21 13.00
N ARG A 327 -26.94 -13.17 12.04
CA ARG A 327 -26.26 -14.37 11.53
C ARG A 327 -25.11 -14.86 12.42
N GLY A 328 -24.65 -14.04 13.35
CA GLY A 328 -23.52 -14.30 14.23
C GLY A 328 -23.87 -14.11 15.71
N ILE A 329 -22.97 -14.58 16.57
CA ILE A 329 -23.09 -14.43 18.02
C ILE A 329 -22.69 -13.00 18.40
N GLN A 330 -23.32 -12.43 19.43
CA GLN A 330 -22.91 -11.15 20.01
C GLN A 330 -21.46 -11.19 20.48
N THR A 331 -20.72 -10.11 20.23
CA THR A 331 -19.28 -10.01 20.50
C THR A 331 -18.92 -8.63 21.04
N MET A 332 -17.92 -8.57 21.91
CA MET A 332 -17.33 -7.33 22.42
C MET A 332 -16.75 -6.46 21.30
N LEU A 333 -16.39 -7.06 20.16
CA LEU A 333 -15.88 -6.37 18.98
C LEU A 333 -16.81 -5.26 18.50
N THR A 334 -18.13 -5.44 18.60
CA THR A 334 -19.12 -4.46 18.15
C THR A 334 -18.92 -3.12 18.87
N ASN A 335 -18.93 -3.13 20.20
CA ASN A 335 -18.80 -1.89 20.97
C ASN A 335 -17.38 -1.32 20.89
N SER A 336 -16.36 -2.17 20.87
CA SER A 336 -14.95 -1.74 20.79
C SER A 336 -14.67 -1.00 19.48
N ILE A 337 -15.02 -1.61 18.35
CA ILE A 337 -14.76 -1.05 17.02
C ILE A 337 -15.61 0.21 16.78
N LEU A 338 -16.90 0.22 17.14
CA LEU A 338 -17.73 1.42 16.97
C LEU A 338 -17.18 2.60 17.78
N LYS A 339 -16.74 2.35 19.02
CA LYS A 339 -16.11 3.38 19.85
C LYS A 339 -14.80 3.88 19.24
N ALA A 340 -13.94 2.99 18.75
CA ALA A 340 -12.68 3.36 18.11
C ALA A 340 -12.90 4.20 16.83
N LEU A 341 -13.97 3.92 16.09
CA LEU A 341 -14.33 4.64 14.87
C LEU A 341 -15.20 5.88 15.10
N GLY A 342 -15.71 6.09 16.31
CA GLY A 342 -16.66 7.17 16.63
C GLY A 342 -18.02 7.00 15.95
N LEU A 343 -18.44 5.77 15.68
CA LEU A 343 -19.71 5.44 15.03
C LEU A 343 -20.79 5.13 16.08
N SER A 344 -22.04 5.48 15.78
CA SER A 344 -23.15 5.27 16.72
C SER A 344 -23.85 3.92 16.53
N SER A 345 -23.69 3.29 15.37
CA SER A 345 -24.35 2.04 15.02
C SER A 345 -23.55 1.19 14.03
N PRO A 346 -23.73 -0.16 14.00
CA PRO A 346 -23.11 -1.01 12.98
C PRO A 346 -23.52 -0.67 11.54
N ASP A 347 -24.69 -0.06 11.33
CA ASP A 347 -25.16 0.35 10.00
C ASP A 347 -24.24 1.40 9.35
N GLU A 348 -23.58 2.23 10.16
CA GLU A 348 -22.62 3.24 9.69
C GLU A 348 -21.29 2.64 9.18
N LEU A 349 -20.99 1.37 9.53
CA LEU A 349 -19.78 0.69 9.06
C LEU A 349 -19.74 0.56 7.54
N ILE A 350 -20.89 0.45 6.87
CA ILE A 350 -20.97 0.39 5.41
C ILE A 350 -20.43 1.69 4.82
N GLY A 351 -20.95 2.83 5.27
CA GLY A 351 -20.51 4.15 4.83
C GLY A 351 -19.03 4.38 5.12
N TRP A 352 -18.58 4.03 6.33
CA TRP A 352 -17.17 4.13 6.70
C TRP A 352 -16.27 3.27 5.79
N THR A 353 -16.64 2.02 5.52
CA THR A 353 -15.85 1.05 4.73
C THR A 353 -15.71 1.46 3.25
N TYR A 354 -16.75 2.04 2.65
CA TYR A 354 -16.70 2.45 1.24
C TYR A 354 -16.23 3.89 1.03
N ALA A 355 -16.12 4.71 2.09
CA ALA A 355 -15.67 6.09 1.98
C ALA A 355 -14.18 6.22 1.58
N ASP A 356 -13.35 5.22 1.87
CA ASP A 356 -11.93 5.23 1.48
C ASP A 356 -11.40 3.79 1.27
N PRO A 357 -10.70 3.50 0.18
CA PRO A 357 -10.26 2.13 -0.12
C PRO A 357 -8.99 1.69 0.65
N SER A 358 -8.39 2.56 1.47
CA SER A 358 -7.12 2.31 2.14
C SER A 358 -7.17 1.09 3.07
N TRP A 359 -6.27 0.13 2.83
CA TRP A 359 -6.13 -1.06 3.66
C TRP A 359 -5.56 -0.74 5.04
N ALA A 360 -4.72 0.31 5.14
CA ALA A 360 -4.05 0.67 6.38
C ALA A 360 -5.03 1.07 7.48
N ARG A 361 -6.14 1.75 7.14
CA ARG A 361 -7.17 2.14 8.12
C ARG A 361 -7.96 0.96 8.65
N ILE A 362 -8.15 -0.09 7.83
CA ILE A 362 -8.79 -1.34 8.25
C ILE A 362 -7.83 -2.06 9.19
N ALA A 363 -6.57 -2.24 8.78
CA ALA A 363 -5.54 -2.86 9.60
C ALA A 363 -5.29 -2.15 10.94
N ALA A 364 -5.57 -0.84 11.03
CA ALA A 364 -5.48 -0.08 12.28
C ALA A 364 -6.48 -0.51 13.36
N LEU A 365 -7.46 -1.37 13.04
CA LEU A 365 -8.42 -1.94 14.00
C LEU A 365 -7.90 -3.18 14.74
N VAL A 366 -6.72 -3.73 14.38
CA VAL A 366 -6.13 -4.89 15.06
C VAL A 366 -6.03 -4.73 16.59
N PRO A 367 -5.65 -3.56 17.15
CA PRO A 367 -5.60 -3.39 18.61
C PRO A 367 -6.94 -3.61 19.32
N GLU A 368 -8.07 -3.31 18.66
CA GLU A 368 -9.40 -3.57 19.21
C GLU A 368 -9.71 -5.07 19.25
N VAL A 369 -9.27 -5.81 18.24
CA VAL A 369 -9.41 -7.28 18.19
C VAL A 369 -8.58 -7.93 19.29
N VAL A 370 -7.32 -7.51 19.43
CA VAL A 370 -6.43 -7.97 20.50
C VAL A 370 -7.04 -7.69 21.87
N SER A 371 -7.49 -6.46 22.12
CA SER A 371 -8.08 -6.06 23.41
C SER A 371 -9.34 -6.86 23.75
N CYS A 372 -10.19 -7.15 22.76
CA CYS A 372 -11.37 -8.00 22.96
C CYS A 372 -10.99 -9.45 23.29
N ALA A 373 -9.98 -10.00 22.60
CA ALA A 373 -9.49 -11.35 22.86
C ALA A 373 -8.91 -11.47 24.28
N GLU A 374 -8.12 -10.48 24.70
CA GLU A 374 -7.55 -10.38 26.06
C GLU A 374 -8.64 -10.27 27.13
N ALA A 375 -9.78 -9.63 26.81
CA ALA A 375 -10.96 -9.56 27.67
C ALA A 375 -11.81 -10.85 27.67
N GLY A 376 -11.40 -11.90 26.94
CA GLY A 376 -12.08 -13.19 26.90
C GLY A 376 -13.17 -13.33 25.83
N ASP A 377 -13.25 -12.40 24.86
CA ASP A 377 -14.17 -12.53 23.74
C ASP A 377 -13.79 -13.72 22.84
N LYS A 378 -14.70 -14.69 22.70
CA LYS A 378 -14.44 -15.92 21.96
C LYS A 378 -14.22 -15.67 20.46
N ILE A 379 -14.97 -14.76 19.87
CA ILE A 379 -14.90 -14.48 18.42
C ILE A 379 -13.57 -13.79 18.09
N ALA A 380 -13.15 -12.83 18.92
CA ALA A 380 -11.85 -12.18 18.78
C ALA A 380 -10.70 -13.19 18.94
N ASN A 381 -10.78 -14.09 19.94
CA ASN A 381 -9.79 -15.17 20.10
C ASN A 381 -9.73 -16.09 18.88
N GLU A 382 -10.88 -16.53 18.35
CA GLU A 382 -10.94 -17.36 17.14
C GLU A 382 -10.30 -16.68 15.93
N ILE A 383 -10.58 -15.38 15.71
CA ILE A 383 -9.99 -14.61 14.61
C ILE A 383 -8.47 -14.59 14.72
N LEU A 384 -7.92 -14.34 15.91
CA LEU A 384 -6.48 -14.25 16.11
C LEU A 384 -5.80 -15.63 16.00
N VAL A 385 -6.44 -16.69 16.49
CA VAL A 385 -5.94 -18.07 16.32
C VAL A 385 -5.90 -18.45 14.83
N ASN A 386 -6.94 -18.12 14.07
CA ASN A 386 -6.96 -18.37 12.63
C ASN A 386 -5.84 -17.59 11.91
N ALA A 387 -5.63 -16.32 12.27
CA ALA A 387 -4.53 -15.53 11.72
C ALA A 387 -3.14 -16.13 12.01
N VAL A 388 -2.92 -16.64 13.23
CA VAL A 388 -1.70 -17.37 13.61
C VAL A 388 -1.49 -18.59 12.72
N GLN A 389 -2.53 -19.38 12.50
CA GLN A 389 -2.47 -20.58 11.67
C GLN A 389 -2.13 -20.24 10.21
N GLU A 390 -2.79 -19.22 9.63
CA GLU A 390 -2.52 -18.75 8.27
C GLU A 390 -1.06 -18.28 8.10
N LEU A 391 -0.56 -17.46 9.03
CA LEU A 391 0.84 -17.01 9.01
C LEU A 391 1.82 -18.17 9.12
N ALA A 392 1.55 -19.13 10.01
CA ALA A 392 2.41 -20.29 10.17
C ALA A 392 2.39 -21.19 8.92
N LEU A 393 1.23 -21.39 8.28
CA LEU A 393 1.11 -22.12 7.02
C LEU A 393 1.95 -21.48 5.90
N CYS A 394 2.01 -20.14 5.84
CA CYS A 394 2.87 -19.42 4.90
C CYS A 394 4.34 -19.78 5.09
N VAL A 395 4.84 -19.76 6.33
CA VAL A 395 6.24 -20.14 6.64
C VAL A 395 6.47 -21.62 6.32
N LYS A 396 5.56 -22.52 6.73
CA LYS A 396 5.67 -23.96 6.44
C LYS A 396 5.78 -24.23 4.93
N ALA A 397 5.00 -23.53 4.11
CA ALA A 397 5.03 -23.66 2.66
C ALA A 397 6.37 -23.19 2.04
N VAL A 398 7.01 -22.16 2.57
CA VAL A 398 8.35 -21.71 2.14
C VAL A 398 9.42 -22.73 2.55
N VAL A 399 9.41 -23.15 3.82
CA VAL A 399 10.36 -24.12 4.37
C VAL A 399 10.36 -25.41 3.57
N GLN A 400 9.18 -25.95 3.23
CA GLN A 400 9.05 -27.20 2.48
C GLN A 400 9.59 -27.10 1.05
N ARG A 401 9.27 -26.03 0.31
CA ARG A 401 9.74 -25.87 -1.08
C ARG A 401 11.25 -25.64 -1.18
N LEU A 402 11.83 -25.04 -0.16
CA LEU A 402 13.26 -24.76 -0.11
C LEU A 402 14.08 -25.85 0.58
N CYS A 403 13.41 -26.80 1.25
CA CYS A 403 14.03 -27.80 2.12
C CYS A 403 14.92 -27.17 3.22
N LEU A 404 14.47 -26.06 3.82
CA LEU A 404 15.29 -25.31 4.80
C LEU A 404 15.61 -26.10 6.07
N CYS A 405 14.79 -27.10 6.41
CA CYS A 405 15.00 -27.96 7.57
C CYS A 405 15.90 -29.17 7.28
N GLY A 406 16.54 -29.24 6.10
CA GLY A 406 17.36 -30.38 5.70
C GLY A 406 16.54 -31.63 5.35
N GLU A 407 17.22 -32.68 4.86
CA GLU A 407 16.58 -33.94 4.46
C GLU A 407 15.96 -34.71 5.65
N ASP A 408 16.53 -34.55 6.84
CA ASP A 408 16.07 -35.18 8.07
C ASP A 408 15.01 -34.34 8.83
N GLY A 409 14.72 -33.13 8.35
CA GLY A 409 13.76 -32.20 8.95
C GLY A 409 14.23 -31.51 10.24
N ASN A 410 15.48 -31.72 10.66
CA ASN A 410 15.99 -31.25 11.96
C ASN A 410 17.06 -30.15 11.85
N SER A 411 17.45 -29.75 10.64
CA SER A 411 18.41 -28.66 10.47
C SER A 411 17.82 -27.33 10.92
N SER A 412 18.62 -26.54 11.64
CA SER A 412 18.20 -25.21 12.08
C SER A 412 18.19 -24.24 10.91
N PHE A 413 17.16 -23.39 10.85
CA PHE A 413 17.04 -22.33 9.86
C PHE A 413 16.46 -21.07 10.50
N PRO A 414 16.89 -19.88 10.06
CA PRO A 414 16.37 -18.64 10.60
C PRO A 414 14.99 -18.32 10.01
N VAL A 415 14.10 -17.81 10.87
CA VAL A 415 12.84 -17.17 10.47
C VAL A 415 12.86 -15.73 10.98
N VAL A 416 13.10 -14.79 10.07
CA VAL A 416 13.09 -13.36 10.36
C VAL A 416 11.65 -12.86 10.47
N MET A 417 11.30 -12.21 11.59
CA MET A 417 9.94 -11.76 11.87
C MET A 417 9.88 -10.23 11.77
N VAL A 418 9.03 -9.70 10.88
CA VAL A 418 8.92 -8.25 10.61
C VAL A 418 7.47 -7.78 10.53
N GLY A 419 7.20 -6.58 11.05
CA GLY A 419 5.91 -5.91 10.93
C GLY A 419 5.09 -5.91 12.22
N GLY A 420 4.27 -4.87 12.38
CA GLY A 420 3.58 -4.55 13.63
C GLY A 420 2.59 -5.61 14.13
N VAL A 421 2.13 -6.53 13.27
CA VAL A 421 1.27 -7.66 13.71
C VAL A 421 2.08 -8.69 14.50
N LEU A 422 3.39 -8.81 14.22
CA LEU A 422 4.30 -9.75 14.89
C LEU A 422 5.04 -9.13 16.08
N GLU A 423 4.82 -7.84 16.34
CA GLU A 423 5.35 -7.17 17.52
C GLU A 423 4.61 -7.62 18.77
N ALA A 424 5.33 -7.71 19.89
CA ALA A 424 4.77 -8.25 21.12
C ALA A 424 3.70 -7.32 21.71
N ASN A 425 2.48 -7.83 21.88
CA ASN A 425 1.43 -7.16 22.66
C ASN A 425 1.47 -7.60 24.13
N LYS A 426 0.72 -6.91 24.99
CA LYS A 426 0.83 -7.06 26.45
C LYS A 426 0.35 -8.43 26.96
N SER A 427 -0.68 -9.04 26.39
CA SER A 427 -1.12 -10.39 26.78
C SER A 427 -1.39 -11.34 25.60
N TRP A 428 -1.78 -10.83 24.42
CA TRP A 428 -1.95 -11.67 23.22
C TRP A 428 -0.91 -11.39 22.13
N ASP A 429 0.15 -12.21 22.10
CA ASP A 429 1.28 -12.06 21.18
C ASP A 429 1.18 -13.03 19.98
N ILE A 430 0.71 -12.50 18.84
CA ILE A 430 0.58 -13.24 17.58
C ILE A 430 1.94 -13.80 17.13
N GLY A 431 3.02 -13.02 17.25
CA GLY A 431 4.35 -13.44 16.82
C GLY A 431 4.84 -14.66 17.59
N THR A 432 4.66 -14.63 18.92
CA THR A 432 5.00 -15.77 19.79
C THR A 432 4.15 -17.01 19.46
N GLU A 433 2.84 -16.85 19.26
CA GLU A 433 1.96 -17.98 18.91
C GLU A 433 2.26 -18.58 17.53
N VAL A 434 2.63 -17.75 16.54
CA VAL A 434 3.10 -18.22 15.23
C VAL A 434 4.34 -19.10 15.38
N ILE A 435 5.34 -18.65 16.15
CA ILE A 435 6.55 -19.44 16.38
C ILE A 435 6.24 -20.75 17.08
N LYS A 436 5.41 -20.75 18.13
CA LYS A 436 4.97 -21.99 18.79
C LYS A 436 4.33 -22.95 17.80
N TYR A 437 3.44 -22.46 16.94
CA TYR A 437 2.78 -23.28 15.93
C TYR A 437 3.77 -23.86 14.90
N ILE A 438 4.77 -23.09 14.48
CA ILE A 438 5.83 -23.55 13.58
C ILE A 438 6.71 -24.61 14.26
N GLN A 439 7.08 -24.40 15.53
CA GLN A 439 7.91 -25.31 16.32
C GLN A 439 7.31 -26.71 16.49
N THR A 440 5.98 -26.85 16.41
CA THR A 440 5.33 -28.18 16.42
C THR A 440 5.77 -29.07 15.25
N SER A 441 6.14 -28.48 14.11
CA SER A 441 6.60 -29.20 12.91
C SER A 441 8.10 -29.05 12.68
N TYR A 442 8.70 -27.95 13.13
CA TYR A 442 10.12 -27.64 12.95
C TYR A 442 10.76 -27.21 14.28
N PRO A 443 11.14 -28.15 15.16
CA PRO A 443 11.67 -27.84 16.49
C PRO A 443 12.96 -26.99 16.45
N ALA A 444 13.75 -27.09 15.38
CA ALA A 444 15.00 -26.37 15.20
C ALA A 444 14.85 -24.97 14.58
N VAL A 445 13.62 -24.49 14.37
CA VAL A 445 13.36 -23.14 13.84
C VAL A 445 13.98 -22.08 14.76
N HIS A 446 14.70 -21.13 14.18
CA HIS A 446 15.35 -20.06 14.91
C HIS A 446 14.70 -18.70 14.59
N PRO A 447 13.77 -18.21 15.43
CA PRO A 447 13.14 -16.91 15.20
C PRO A 447 14.14 -15.76 15.40
N ILE A 448 14.19 -14.84 14.46
CA ILE A 448 15.04 -13.65 14.50
C ILE A 448 14.17 -12.39 14.46
N LYS A 449 14.35 -11.51 15.43
CA LYS A 449 13.94 -10.10 15.32
C LYS A 449 15.12 -9.30 14.77
N PRO A 450 14.97 -8.61 13.62
CA PRO A 450 16.06 -7.81 13.06
C PRO A 450 16.61 -6.80 14.08
N GLN A 451 17.93 -6.67 14.14
CA GLN A 451 18.61 -5.66 14.95
C GLN A 451 18.82 -4.35 14.18
N VAL A 452 18.53 -4.35 12.88
CA VAL A 452 18.68 -3.22 11.98
C VAL A 452 17.45 -3.11 11.07
N GLU A 453 17.22 -1.93 10.52
CA GLU A 453 16.12 -1.70 9.58
C GLU A 453 16.35 -2.43 8.24
N PRO A 454 15.29 -2.78 7.49
CA PRO A 454 15.40 -3.40 6.16
C PRO A 454 16.27 -2.60 5.18
N ALA A 455 16.27 -1.26 5.25
CA ALA A 455 17.14 -0.42 4.44
C ALA A 455 18.63 -0.72 4.66
N VAL A 456 19.05 -1.03 5.89
CA VAL A 456 20.42 -1.48 6.21
C VAL A 456 20.67 -2.87 5.61
N GLY A 457 19.70 -3.77 5.71
CA GLY A 457 19.73 -5.06 5.02
C GLY A 457 20.00 -4.90 3.52
N ALA A 458 19.27 -4.01 2.85
CA ALA A 458 19.45 -3.70 1.43
C ALA A 458 20.86 -3.13 1.14
N ALA A 459 21.40 -2.24 1.97
CA ALA A 459 22.77 -1.72 1.80
C ALA A 459 23.83 -2.82 1.91
N LEU A 460 23.64 -3.80 2.83
CA LEU A 460 24.51 -4.97 2.93
C LEU A 460 24.43 -5.86 1.68
N LEU A 461 23.24 -6.01 1.07
CA LEU A 461 23.10 -6.72 -0.21
C LEU A 461 23.84 -6.00 -1.33
N ALA A 462 23.71 -4.68 -1.43
CA ALA A 462 24.41 -3.87 -2.42
C ALA A 462 25.94 -4.11 -2.36
N ARG A 463 26.50 -4.16 -1.14
CA ARG A 463 27.91 -4.52 -0.89
C ARG A 463 28.22 -5.95 -1.32
N ASN A 464 27.43 -6.93 -0.89
CA ASN A 464 27.70 -8.34 -1.17
C ASN A 464 27.68 -8.66 -2.67
N TYR A 465 26.73 -8.09 -3.43
CA TYR A 465 26.70 -8.27 -4.88
C TYR A 465 27.90 -7.63 -5.58
N LEU A 466 28.35 -6.46 -5.13
CA LEU A 466 29.59 -5.85 -5.65
C LEU A 466 30.81 -6.75 -5.43
N MET A 467 30.93 -7.38 -4.25
CA MET A 467 32.04 -8.29 -3.96
C MET A 467 32.02 -9.52 -4.89
N LYS A 468 30.86 -10.17 -5.02
CA LYS A 468 30.71 -11.36 -5.87
C LYS A 468 31.06 -11.08 -7.34
N GLU A 469 30.60 -9.96 -7.89
CA GLU A 469 30.96 -9.56 -9.26
C GLU A 469 32.47 -9.31 -9.45
N SER A 470 33.15 -8.81 -8.41
CA SER A 470 34.60 -8.57 -8.47
C SER A 470 35.42 -9.86 -8.45
N GLU A 471 34.99 -10.85 -7.66
CA GLU A 471 35.61 -12.17 -7.59
C GLU A 471 35.47 -12.92 -8.93
N GLU A 472 34.27 -12.90 -9.51
CA GLU A 472 33.99 -13.52 -10.82
C GLU A 472 34.80 -12.90 -11.97
N LYS A 473 35.12 -11.60 -11.88
CA LYS A 473 35.98 -10.91 -12.85
C LYS A 473 37.46 -11.22 -12.67
N CYS A 474 37.90 -11.57 -11.46
CA CYS A 474 39.29 -11.92 -11.19
C CYS A 474 39.60 -13.38 -11.58
N HIS A 475 38.56 -14.22 -11.67
CA HIS A 475 38.66 -15.63 -12.08
C HIS A 475 38.45 -15.87 -13.59
N ARG A 476 38.07 -14.84 -14.35
CA ARG A 476 38.02 -14.84 -15.82
C ARG A 476 39.25 -14.11 -16.36
#